data_AF-A0ABD5VSA4-F1
#
_entry.id   AF-A0ABD5VSA4-F1
#
_cell.length_a   1.000
_cell.length_b   1.000
_cell.length_c   1.000
_cell.angle_alpha   90.00
_cell.angle_beta   90.00
_cell.angle_gamma   90.00
#
_symmetry.space_group_name_H-M   'P 1'
#
loop_
_entity.id
_entity.type
_entity.pdbx_description
1 polymer ?
#
loop_
_entity_poly.entity_id
_entity_poly.type
_entity_poly.pdbx_seq_one_letter_code
_entity_poly.pdbx_strand_id
1 'polypeptide(L)'
;MTDYSVHEPEFSGTTEADWSAPDEEDFDTGDLGDIDDHFVLSSSGFPPENYTDLKLPVVDPDGNLNRHALQAAKSGGHGVQAIDGLDDDTEQDVKDLIDRLANEHFDADFGE
;
A
#
# COMPACT_ATOMS: atom_id res chain seq x y z
N MET A 1 0.60 21.07 -4.88
CA MET A 1 0.58 19.90 -4.01
C MET A 1 -0.42 18.94 -4.60
N THR A 2 0.00 17.70 -4.80
CA THR A 2 -0.90 16.61 -5.13
C THR A 2 -1.59 16.21 -3.82
N ASP A 3 -2.92 16.14 -3.82
CA ASP A 3 -3.66 15.75 -2.63
C ASP A 3 -3.67 14.23 -2.53
N TYR A 4 -2.80 13.69 -1.68
CA TYR A 4 -2.72 12.26 -1.47
C TYR A 4 -3.76 11.84 -0.43
N SER A 5 -4.57 10.84 -0.78
CA SER A 5 -5.50 10.20 0.15
C SER A 5 -4.90 8.91 0.68
N VAL A 6 -5.01 8.70 2.00
CA VAL A 6 -4.65 7.44 2.68
C VAL A 6 -5.91 6.58 2.81
N HIS A 7 -5.76 5.29 2.59
CA HIS A 7 -6.83 4.30 2.71
C HIS A 7 -6.33 3.08 3.47
N GLU A 8 -7.25 2.42 4.19
CA GLU A 8 -6.97 1.18 4.91
C GLU A 8 -7.28 0.01 3.97
N PRO A 9 -6.29 -0.82 3.61
CA PRO A 9 -6.44 -1.83 2.59
C PRO A 9 -7.30 -3.00 3.09
N GLU A 10 -8.12 -3.58 2.22
CA GLU A 10 -8.87 -4.79 2.52
C GLU A 10 -8.10 -6.05 2.08
N PHE A 11 -8.03 -7.04 2.96
CA PHE A 11 -7.36 -8.32 2.69
C PHE A 11 -8.08 -9.46 3.38
N SER A 12 -8.03 -10.64 2.76
CA SER A 12 -8.66 -11.86 3.29
C SER A 12 -7.67 -12.79 4.00
N GLY A 13 -6.37 -12.54 3.84
CA GLY A 13 -5.32 -13.36 4.41
C GLY A 13 -4.00 -12.62 4.57
N THR A 14 -2.98 -13.33 5.03
CA THR A 14 -1.64 -12.79 5.31
C THR A 14 -0.59 -13.72 4.71
N THR A 15 0.46 -13.15 4.13
CA THR A 15 1.57 -13.89 3.52
C THR A 15 2.92 -13.28 3.86
N GLU A 16 3.94 -14.14 3.91
CA GLU A 16 5.35 -13.78 4.07
C GLU A 16 6.16 -14.20 2.83
N ALA A 17 5.48 -14.33 1.69
CA ALA A 17 6.13 -14.64 0.41
C ALA A 17 7.00 -13.48 -0.08
N ASP A 18 7.93 -13.79 -0.98
CA ASP A 18 8.76 -12.78 -1.65
C ASP A 18 7.86 -11.75 -2.35
N TRP A 19 8.17 -10.47 -2.16
CA TRP A 19 7.33 -9.38 -2.63
C TRP A 19 7.90 -8.72 -3.88
N SER A 20 7.03 -8.60 -4.89
CA SER A 20 7.22 -7.71 -6.02
C SER A 20 5.97 -6.85 -6.16
N ALA A 21 6.14 -5.55 -6.41
CA ALA A 21 4.99 -4.69 -6.65
C ALA A 21 4.18 -5.24 -7.84
N PRO A 22 2.87 -5.47 -7.67
CA PRO A 22 2.00 -5.90 -8.77
C PRO A 22 1.86 -4.78 -9.81
N ASP A 23 1.45 -5.17 -11.01
CA ASP A 23 1.05 -4.26 -12.09
C ASP A 23 -0.44 -4.45 -12.38
N GLU A 24 -1.07 -3.57 -13.17
CA GLU A 24 -2.53 -3.66 -13.45
C GLU A 24 -2.91 -5.03 -14.05
N GLU A 25 -2.04 -5.60 -14.89
CA GLU A 25 -2.24 -6.89 -15.54
C GLU A 25 -2.11 -8.10 -14.60
N ASP A 26 -1.63 -7.91 -13.36
CA ASP A 26 -1.50 -8.99 -12.37
C ASP A 26 -2.81 -9.26 -11.63
N PHE A 27 -3.75 -8.30 -11.65
CA PHE A 27 -5.07 -8.44 -11.02
C PHE A 27 -6.04 -9.17 -11.94
N ASP A 28 -6.82 -10.10 -11.38
CA ASP A 28 -7.88 -10.84 -12.11
C ASP A 28 -9.14 -9.98 -12.35
N THR A 29 -9.10 -8.70 -11.95
CA THR A 29 -10.17 -7.71 -12.10
C THR A 29 -9.66 -6.46 -12.80
N GLY A 30 -10.54 -5.81 -13.58
CA GLY A 30 -10.28 -4.51 -14.19
C GLY A 30 -11.01 -3.36 -13.49
N ASP A 31 -11.72 -3.66 -12.39
CA ASP A 31 -12.37 -2.64 -11.57
C ASP A 31 -11.33 -2.03 -10.62
N LEU A 32 -11.02 -0.75 -10.87
CA LEU A 32 -10.10 0.00 -10.02
C LEU A 32 -10.56 0.09 -8.56
N GLY A 33 -11.87 -0.05 -8.31
CA GLY A 33 -12.44 -0.15 -6.97
C GLY A 33 -11.88 -1.35 -6.20
N ASP A 34 -11.99 -2.54 -6.79
CA ASP A 34 -11.44 -3.76 -6.19
C ASP A 34 -9.91 -3.75 -6.13
N ILE A 35 -9.23 -3.06 -7.06
CA ILE A 35 -7.76 -2.94 -7.04
C ILE A 35 -7.32 -1.98 -5.94
N ASP A 36 -8.08 -0.91 -5.66
CA ASP A 36 -7.68 0.12 -4.70
C ASP A 36 -7.59 -0.40 -3.26
N ASP A 37 -8.38 -1.43 -2.92
CA ASP A 37 -8.29 -2.20 -1.68
C ASP A 37 -6.88 -2.77 -1.40
N HIS A 38 -6.05 -2.96 -2.44
CA HIS A 38 -4.70 -3.51 -2.29
C HIS A 38 -3.64 -2.45 -1.94
N PHE A 39 -4.00 -1.17 -2.00
CA PHE A 39 -3.08 -0.04 -1.89
C PHE A 39 -3.48 0.88 -0.74
N VAL A 40 -2.48 1.49 -0.09
CA VAL A 40 -2.74 2.37 1.06
C VAL A 40 -2.76 3.85 0.71
N LEU A 41 -2.37 4.22 -0.52
CA LEU A 41 -2.18 5.60 -0.91
C LEU A 41 -2.60 5.83 -2.36
N SER A 42 -3.26 6.95 -2.62
CA SER A 42 -3.66 7.38 -3.97
C SER A 42 -3.45 8.87 -4.18
N SER A 43 -2.95 9.28 -5.35
CA SER A 43 -2.82 10.69 -5.74
C SER A 43 -4.10 11.34 -6.27
N SER A 44 -5.13 10.55 -6.55
CA SER A 44 -6.40 11.03 -7.13
C SER A 44 -7.61 10.76 -6.20
N GLY A 45 -7.42 9.92 -5.17
CA GLY A 45 -8.46 9.53 -4.21
C GLY A 45 -8.87 8.07 -4.35
N PHE A 46 -9.90 7.70 -3.61
CA PHE A 46 -10.52 6.36 -3.59
C PHE A 46 -12.01 6.51 -3.92
N PRO A 47 -12.50 5.99 -5.06
CA PRO A 47 -11.76 5.23 -6.08
C PRO A 47 -10.79 6.12 -6.90
N PRO A 48 -9.70 5.55 -7.44
CA PRO A 48 -8.70 6.30 -8.21
C PRO A 48 -9.15 6.59 -9.65
N GLU A 49 -8.58 7.63 -10.27
CA GLU A 49 -8.79 7.91 -11.70
C GLU A 49 -8.03 6.93 -12.62
N ASN A 50 -6.82 6.52 -12.25
CA ASN A 50 -6.01 5.55 -12.99
C ASN A 50 -5.24 4.64 -12.03
N TYR A 51 -4.87 3.43 -12.49
CA TYR A 51 -4.00 2.53 -11.73
C TYR A 51 -2.68 3.20 -11.31
N THR A 52 -2.12 4.05 -12.18
CA THR A 52 -0.88 4.78 -11.89
C THR A 52 -0.98 5.79 -10.75
N ASP A 53 -2.20 6.18 -10.35
CA ASP A 53 -2.43 7.05 -9.19
C ASP A 53 -2.29 6.29 -7.86
N LEU A 54 -2.50 4.98 -7.87
CA LEU A 54 -2.29 4.12 -6.72
C LEU A 54 -0.79 3.99 -6.42
N LYS A 55 -0.47 4.00 -5.13
CA LYS A 55 0.88 3.94 -4.58
C LYS A 55 0.89 3.02 -3.37
N LEU A 56 2.05 2.42 -3.13
CA LEU A 56 2.29 1.57 -1.97
C LEU A 56 1.33 0.36 -1.90
N PRO A 57 1.43 -0.58 -2.86
CA PRO A 57 0.73 -1.85 -2.74
C PRO A 57 1.25 -2.61 -1.52
N VAL A 58 0.33 -3.09 -0.68
CA VAL A 58 0.66 -3.89 0.51
C VAL A 58 -0.04 -5.24 0.53
N VAL A 59 -1.07 -5.40 -0.30
CA VAL A 59 -1.80 -6.65 -0.50
C VAL A 59 -1.44 -7.21 -1.88
N ASP A 60 -1.09 -8.48 -1.94
CA ASP A 60 -0.89 -9.20 -3.21
C ASP A 60 -2.22 -9.30 -3.98
N PRO A 61 -2.19 -9.47 -5.32
CA PRO A 61 -3.39 -9.63 -6.15
C PRO A 61 -4.27 -10.83 -5.77
N ASP A 62 -3.74 -11.78 -5.01
CA ASP A 62 -4.49 -12.89 -4.41
C ASP A 62 -5.32 -12.47 -3.15
N GLY A 63 -5.24 -11.20 -2.74
CA GLY A 63 -5.96 -10.64 -1.58
C GLY A 63 -5.29 -10.94 -0.23
N ASN A 64 -3.98 -11.19 -0.24
CA ASN A 64 -3.20 -11.48 0.97
C ASN A 64 -2.29 -10.31 1.32
N LEU A 65 -2.42 -9.77 2.54
CA LEU A 65 -1.51 -8.78 3.08
C LEU A 65 -0.10 -9.35 3.14
N ASN A 66 0.90 -8.66 2.58
CA ASN A 66 2.26 -9.18 2.51
C ASN A 66 3.21 -8.39 3.42
N ARG A 67 3.88 -9.11 4.31
CA ARG A 67 4.86 -8.53 5.25
C ARG A 67 5.98 -7.78 4.53
N HIS A 68 6.52 -8.36 3.46
CA HIS A 68 7.59 -7.74 2.68
C HIS A 68 7.10 -6.52 1.91
N ALA A 69 5.82 -6.51 1.50
CA ALA A 69 5.17 -5.35 0.90
C ALA A 69 5.06 -4.19 1.87
N LEU A 70 4.58 -4.44 3.10
CA LEU A 70 4.54 -3.45 4.17
C LEU A 70 5.92 -2.84 4.43
N GLN A 71 6.96 -3.69 4.52
CA GLN A 71 8.33 -3.21 4.70
C GLN A 71 8.81 -2.34 3.52
N ALA A 72 8.52 -2.76 2.29
CA ALA A 72 8.87 -2.02 1.07
C ALA A 72 8.11 -0.69 0.97
N ALA A 73 6.85 -0.66 1.38
CA ALA A 73 6.02 0.54 1.43
C ALA A 73 6.52 1.55 2.48
N LYS A 74 7.02 1.07 3.63
CA LYS A 74 7.57 1.96 4.69
C LYS A 74 8.93 2.56 4.31
N SER A 75 9.87 1.71 3.90
CA SER A 75 11.30 2.09 3.80
C SER A 75 12.01 1.55 2.55
N GLY A 76 11.28 0.98 1.59
CA GLY A 76 11.85 0.51 0.33
C GLY A 76 12.22 1.67 -0.62
N GLY A 77 12.97 1.35 -1.68
CA GLY A 77 13.35 2.34 -2.71
C GLY A 77 12.17 2.98 -3.47
N HIS A 78 10.97 2.41 -3.32
CA HIS A 78 9.69 2.92 -3.84
C HIS A 78 8.66 3.14 -2.72
N GLY A 79 9.12 3.23 -1.48
CA GLY A 79 8.26 3.43 -0.31
C GLY A 79 7.73 4.85 -0.21
N VAL A 80 7.01 5.12 0.88
CA VAL A 80 6.31 6.38 1.14
C VAL A 80 7.24 7.60 1.07
N GLN A 81 8.50 7.45 1.51
CA GLN A 81 9.52 8.49 1.49
C GLN A 81 10.04 8.83 0.08
N ALA A 82 9.82 7.94 -0.89
CA ALA A 82 10.22 8.15 -2.28
C ALA A 82 9.15 8.89 -3.09
N ILE A 83 7.99 9.17 -2.50
CA ILE A 83 6.85 9.81 -3.18
C ILE A 83 7.06 11.31 -3.20
N ASP A 84 7.26 11.85 -4.41
CA ASP A 84 7.45 13.28 -4.61
C ASP A 84 6.14 14.06 -4.34
N GLY A 85 6.22 15.05 -3.46
CA GLY A 85 5.10 15.93 -3.14
C GLY A 85 4.11 15.37 -2.12
N LEU A 86 4.48 14.31 -1.39
CA LEU A 86 3.76 13.84 -0.20
C LEU A 86 4.08 14.74 1.00
N ASP A 87 3.06 15.20 1.72
CA ASP A 87 3.23 15.96 2.95
C ASP A 87 3.63 15.06 4.12
N ASP A 88 4.44 15.59 5.06
CA ASP A 88 4.94 14.85 6.23
C ASP A 88 3.82 14.21 7.08
N ASP A 89 2.66 14.89 7.22
CA ASP A 89 1.50 14.34 7.92
C ASP A 89 0.97 13.07 7.23
N THR A 90 0.80 13.09 5.91
CA THR A 90 0.33 11.94 5.13
C THR A 90 1.35 10.81 5.14
N GLU A 91 2.65 11.15 5.03
CA GLU A 91 3.73 10.16 5.18
C GLU A 91 3.64 9.46 6.53
N GLN A 92 3.45 10.22 7.61
CA GLN A 92 3.37 9.68 8.96
C GLN A 92 2.13 8.80 9.15
N ASP A 93 0.97 9.21 8.63
CA ASP A 93 -0.28 8.43 8.70
C ASP A 93 -0.14 7.07 8.00
N VAL A 94 0.47 7.06 6.80
CA VAL A 94 0.79 5.81 6.06
C VAL A 94 1.76 4.93 6.84
N LYS A 95 2.81 5.51 7.45
CA LYS A 95 3.77 4.75 8.25
C LYS A 95 3.11 4.11 9.47
N ASP A 96 2.24 4.85 10.17
CA ASP A 96 1.51 4.37 11.34
C ASP A 96 0.54 3.23 10.97
N LEU A 97 -0.14 3.36 9.82
CA LEU A 97 -1.00 2.31 9.27
C LEU A 97 -0.21 1.04 8.94
N ILE A 98 0.91 1.18 8.22
CA ILE A 98 1.78 0.04 7.87
C ILE A 98 2.30 -0.65 9.13
N ASP A 99 2.74 0.11 10.12
CA ASP A 99 3.27 -0.43 11.37
C ASP A 99 2.19 -1.16 12.18
N ARG A 100 0.98 -0.60 12.23
CA ARG A 100 -0.19 -1.25 12.84
C ARG A 100 -0.50 -2.59 12.17
N LEU A 101 -0.60 -2.61 10.84
CA LEU A 101 -0.87 -3.84 10.08
C LEU A 101 0.22 -4.89 10.29
N ALA A 102 1.48 -4.46 10.31
CA ALA A 102 2.62 -5.33 10.57
C ALA A 102 2.59 -5.95 11.97
N ASN A 103 2.30 -5.13 12.97
CA ASN A 103 2.26 -5.56 14.36
C ASN A 103 1.07 -6.49 14.62
N GLU A 104 -0.11 -6.14 14.10
CA GLU A 104 -1.35 -6.90 14.30
C GLU A 104 -1.33 -8.26 13.59
N HIS A 105 -0.79 -8.33 12.38
CA HIS A 105 -0.84 -9.54 11.56
C HIS A 105 0.44 -10.38 11.57
N PHE A 106 1.60 -9.77 11.80
CA PHE A 106 2.91 -10.44 11.69
C PHE A 106 3.75 -10.39 12.97
N ASP A 107 3.26 -9.78 14.05
CA ASP A 107 4.05 -9.48 15.27
C ASP A 107 5.38 -8.79 14.89
N ALA A 108 5.35 -7.99 13.83
CA ALA A 108 6.51 -7.34 13.24
C ALA A 108 6.43 -5.84 13.50
N ASP A 109 7.45 -5.29 14.13
CA ASP A 109 7.66 -3.86 14.24
C ASP A 109 8.71 -3.46 13.20
N PHE A 110 8.36 -2.57 12.29
CA PHE A 110 9.27 -2.17 11.23
C PHE A 110 10.20 -1.03 11.64
N GLY A 111 10.05 -0.47 12.86
CA GLY A 111 10.91 0.57 13.42
C GLY A 111 10.94 1.88 12.62
N GLU A 112 11.38 2.97 13.24
CA GLU A 112 11.65 4.27 12.58
C GLU A 112 12.88 4.25 11.67
#